data_AF-A0A510K5B1-F1
#
_entry.id   AF-A0A510K5B1-F1
#
_cell.length_a   1.000
_cell.length_b   1.000
_cell.length_c   1.000
_cell.angle_alpha   90.00
_cell.angle_beta   90.00
_cell.angle_gamma   90.00
#
_symmetry.space_group_name_H-M   'P 1'
#
loop_
_entity.id
_entity.type
_entity.pdbx_description
1 polymer ?
#
loop_
_entity_poly.entity_id
_entity_poly.type
_entity_poly.pdbx_seq_one_letter_code
_entity_poly.pdbx_strand_id
1 'polypeptide(L)'
;MLKRSFTNFFHKRAKFPRFKSKKNNVKSYTTNCVNNSIRIEENKYLILPKLKRVKLKYHREIPEDYRIKSVTLTNSNGNYYVSVLTEFEKEIQKVASKDKMIGIDFSMSELFVSSENQRADYPKYFRMLEKKLKKLQKSLSRKVKFSKNWHKQKSKISKLHEYIKNCRRDFLHKLSKKLSEAYNAVVVEDLNMKGMSQTLNFGKSVGDNGWGMFLRMLEYKLMFLGKQFLKIDK
;
A
#
# COMPACT_ATOMS: atom_id res chain seq x y z
N MET A 1 -16.40 7.81 -10.41
CA MET A 1 -15.00 7.60 -10.86
C MET A 1 -14.63 8.52 -12.03
N LEU A 2 -15.40 8.55 -13.12
CA LEU A 2 -15.05 9.30 -14.33
C LEU A 2 -14.94 10.83 -14.10
N LYS A 3 -15.93 11.44 -13.43
CA LYS A 3 -15.93 12.87 -13.07
C LYS A 3 -14.65 13.27 -12.30
N ARG A 4 -14.26 12.49 -11.29
CA ARG A 4 -13.04 12.71 -10.50
C ARG A 4 -11.75 12.58 -11.32
N SER A 5 -11.73 11.68 -12.31
CA SER A 5 -10.57 11.53 -13.20
C SER A 5 -10.42 12.74 -14.13
N PHE A 6 -11.53 13.25 -14.66
CA PHE A 6 -11.53 14.47 -15.47
C PHE A 6 -11.16 15.71 -14.66
N THR A 7 -11.70 15.89 -13.45
CA THR A 7 -11.29 17.02 -12.58
C THR A 7 -9.79 17.01 -12.32
N ASN A 8 -9.21 15.83 -12.03
CA ASN A 8 -7.77 15.72 -11.81
C ASN A 8 -6.95 16.01 -13.09
N PHE A 9 -7.47 15.65 -14.26
CA PHE A 9 -6.84 15.99 -15.54
C PHE A 9 -6.84 17.50 -15.79
N PHE A 10 -7.99 18.16 -15.59
CA PHE A 10 -8.10 19.62 -15.73
C PHE A 10 -7.25 20.39 -14.71
N HIS A 11 -7.11 19.87 -13.48
CA HIS A 11 -6.18 20.42 -12.49
C HIS A 11 -4.70 20.08 -12.75
N LYS A 12 -4.35 19.48 -13.90
CA LYS A 12 -3.00 19.03 -14.26
C LYS A 12 -2.35 18.08 -13.24
N ARG A 13 -3.16 17.44 -12.39
CA ARG A 13 -2.71 16.47 -11.36
C ARG A 13 -2.62 15.05 -11.92
N ALA A 14 -3.21 14.79 -13.08
CA ALA A 14 -3.21 13.48 -13.73
C ALA A 14 -3.19 13.60 -15.26
N LYS A 15 -2.76 12.52 -15.92
CA LYS A 15 -2.89 12.38 -17.38
C LYS A 15 -4.36 12.16 -17.78
N PHE A 16 -4.65 12.30 -19.07
CA PHE A 16 -5.98 12.11 -19.63
C PHE A 16 -6.59 10.76 -19.18
N PRO A 17 -7.85 10.74 -18.71
CA PRO A 17 -8.49 9.52 -18.23
C PRO A 17 -8.55 8.44 -19.32
N ARG A 18 -8.19 7.20 -18.97
CA ARG A 18 -8.31 6.04 -19.88
C ARG A 18 -9.49 5.18 -19.46
N PHE A 19 -10.28 4.73 -20.43
CA PHE A 19 -11.36 3.78 -20.16
C PHE A 19 -10.83 2.46 -19.60
N LYS A 20 -11.60 1.83 -18.70
CA LYS A 20 -11.25 0.50 -18.16
C LYS A 20 -11.25 -0.51 -19.31
N SER A 21 -10.11 -1.14 -19.55
CA SER A 21 -10.00 -2.22 -20.54
C SER A 21 -10.53 -3.54 -19.97
N LYS A 22 -11.28 -4.30 -20.77
CA LYS A 22 -11.64 -5.70 -20.48
C LYS A 22 -10.41 -6.59 -20.25
N LYS A 23 -9.23 -6.19 -20.76
CA LYS A 23 -7.95 -6.89 -20.62
C LYS A 23 -7.28 -6.68 -19.25
N ASN A 24 -7.81 -5.80 -18.40
CA ASN A 24 -7.31 -5.61 -17.04
C ASN A 24 -7.78 -6.76 -16.15
N ASN A 25 -6.84 -7.50 -15.57
CA ASN A 25 -7.15 -8.63 -14.69
C ASN A 25 -7.70 -8.18 -13.33
N VAL A 26 -7.41 -6.94 -12.90
CA VAL A 26 -7.90 -6.42 -11.62
C VAL A 26 -9.28 -5.81 -11.84
N LYS A 27 -10.31 -6.56 -11.48
CA LYS A 27 -11.69 -6.10 -11.51
C LYS A 27 -12.03 -5.45 -10.16
N SER A 28 -12.53 -4.22 -10.19
CA SER A 28 -12.96 -3.51 -8.99
C SER A 28 -14.33 -2.88 -9.16
N TYR A 29 -15.12 -2.94 -8.10
CA TYR A 29 -16.43 -2.32 -7.94
C TYR A 29 -16.40 -1.45 -6.69
N THR A 30 -16.61 -0.14 -6.86
CA THR A 30 -16.61 0.83 -5.76
C THR A 30 -17.99 1.45 -5.67
N THR A 31 -18.53 1.51 -4.46
CA THR A 31 -19.81 2.13 -4.14
C THR A 31 -19.61 3.12 -3.01
N ASN A 32 -20.16 4.33 -3.17
CA ASN A 32 -20.19 5.32 -2.11
C ASN A 32 -21.44 5.10 -1.27
N CYS A 33 -21.32 5.30 0.05
CA CYS A 33 -22.49 5.25 0.92
C CYS A 33 -23.32 6.52 0.69
N VAL A 34 -24.52 6.33 0.13
CA VAL A 34 -25.55 7.36 0.00
C VAL A 34 -26.76 6.87 0.78
N ASN A 35 -27.32 7.68 1.68
CA ASN A 35 -28.52 7.35 2.48
C ASN A 35 -28.48 5.97 3.16
N ASN A 36 -27.36 5.63 3.79
CA ASN A 36 -27.16 4.34 4.48
C ASN A 36 -27.38 3.10 3.59
N SER A 37 -27.07 3.22 2.29
CA SER A 37 -27.18 2.15 1.29
C SER A 37 -26.12 1.06 1.40
N ILE A 38 -25.11 1.28 2.25
CA ILE A 38 -24.10 0.29 2.60
C ILE A 38 -24.23 0.04 4.10
N ARG A 39 -24.48 -1.21 4.48
CA ARG A 39 -24.65 -1.61 5.88
C ARG A 39 -23.84 -2.85 6.19
N ILE A 40 -23.40 -2.95 7.43
CA ILE A 40 -22.76 -4.14 7.96
C ILE A 40 -23.74 -4.73 8.96
N GLU A 41 -24.08 -6.00 8.76
CA GLU A 41 -24.95 -6.75 9.66
C GLU A 41 -24.13 -7.84 10.35
N GLU A 42 -24.28 -7.93 11.68
CA GLU A 42 -23.75 -9.00 12.53
C GLU A 42 -22.23 -9.24 12.38
N ASN A 43 -21.45 -8.24 11.97
CA ASN A 43 -20.02 -8.40 11.63
C ASN A 43 -19.73 -9.61 10.72
N LYS A 44 -20.68 -9.96 9.85
CA LYS A 44 -20.62 -11.16 9.00
C LYS A 44 -21.12 -10.90 7.59
N TYR A 45 -22.02 -9.94 7.43
CA TYR A 45 -22.62 -9.62 6.16
C TYR A 45 -22.45 -8.14 5.81
N LEU A 46 -22.11 -7.89 4.56
CA LEU A 46 -22.11 -6.56 3.98
C LEU A 46 -23.25 -6.46 2.97
N ILE A 47 -24.12 -5.49 3.19
CA ILE A 47 -25.18 -5.13 2.25
C ILE A 47 -24.65 -4.06 1.30
N LEU A 48 -24.77 -4.35 0.01
CA LEU A 48 -24.43 -3.43 -1.07
C LEU A 48 -25.66 -3.20 -1.95
N PRO A 49 -25.79 -2.01 -2.56
CA PRO A 49 -26.96 -1.68 -3.37
C PRO A 49 -27.22 -2.67 -4.52
N LYS A 50 -26.16 -3.12 -5.20
CA LYS A 50 -26.28 -4.01 -6.37
C LYS A 50 -26.07 -5.48 -6.05
N LEU A 51 -25.22 -5.78 -5.07
CA LEU A 51 -24.84 -7.15 -4.71
C LEU A 51 -25.66 -7.71 -3.55
N LYS A 52 -26.55 -6.89 -2.95
CA LYS A 52 -27.35 -7.23 -1.78
C LYS A 52 -26.45 -7.76 -0.66
N ARG A 53 -26.80 -8.89 -0.05
CA ARG A 53 -26.13 -9.50 1.10
C ARG A 53 -24.91 -10.31 0.65
N VAL A 54 -23.71 -9.89 1.09
CA VAL A 54 -22.44 -10.57 0.81
C VAL A 54 -21.80 -11.02 2.12
N LYS A 55 -21.50 -12.31 2.26
CA LYS A 55 -20.79 -12.85 3.43
C LYS A 55 -19.32 -12.40 3.39
N LEU A 56 -18.81 -11.88 4.50
CA LEU A 56 -17.44 -11.42 4.65
C LEU A 56 -16.71 -12.15 5.77
N LYS A 57 -15.38 -12.26 5.61
CA LYS A 57 -14.46 -12.59 6.70
C LYS A 57 -13.80 -11.29 7.13
N TYR A 58 -14.13 -10.81 8.32
CA TYR A 58 -13.58 -9.57 8.85
C TYR A 58 -12.16 -9.80 9.37
N HIS A 59 -11.30 -8.82 9.12
CA HIS A 59 -9.98 -8.76 9.73
C HIS A 59 -10.01 -7.97 11.05
N ARG A 60 -10.91 -6.98 11.15
CA ARG A 60 -11.15 -6.12 12.32
C ARG A 60 -12.62 -5.76 12.36
N GLU A 61 -13.13 -5.60 13.58
CA GLU A 61 -14.43 -5.00 13.82
C GLU A 61 -14.36 -3.49 13.55
N ILE A 62 -15.46 -2.93 13.06
CA ILE A 62 -15.59 -1.50 12.81
C ILE A 62 -16.41 -0.95 13.97
N PRO A 63 -15.87 -0.01 14.76
CA PRO A 63 -16.62 0.62 15.85
C PRO A 63 -17.90 1.28 15.33
N GLU A 64 -18.94 1.31 16.15
CA GLU A 64 -20.25 1.87 15.77
C GLU A 64 -20.18 3.38 15.49
N ASP A 65 -19.26 4.09 16.16
CA ASP A 65 -19.01 5.52 15.98
C ASP A 65 -18.42 5.87 14.59
N TYR A 66 -18.03 4.87 13.81
CA TYR A 66 -17.32 5.08 12.55
C TYR A 66 -18.31 5.13 11.38
N ARG A 67 -18.34 6.29 10.70
CA ARG A 67 -19.20 6.49 9.53
C ARG A 67 -18.61 5.86 8.27
N ILE A 68 -19.32 4.92 7.65
CA ILE A 68 -18.89 4.32 6.37
C ILE A 68 -19.08 5.32 5.22
N LYS A 69 -17.99 5.67 4.52
CA LYS A 69 -18.00 6.57 3.35
C LYS A 69 -18.12 5.82 2.04
N SER A 70 -17.37 4.72 1.88
CA SER A 70 -17.40 3.94 0.64
C SER A 70 -16.90 2.52 0.86
N VAL A 71 -17.30 1.61 -0.02
CA VAL A 71 -16.77 0.26 -0.06
C VAL A 71 -16.25 -0.07 -1.45
N THR A 72 -15.06 -0.65 -1.51
CA THR A 72 -14.44 -1.13 -2.74
C THR A 72 -14.21 -2.63 -2.67
N LEU A 73 -14.87 -3.37 -3.55
CA LEU A 73 -14.61 -4.77 -3.82
C LEU A 73 -13.57 -4.88 -4.93
N THR A 74 -12.49 -5.61 -4.68
CA THR A 74 -11.42 -5.85 -5.63
C THR A 74 -11.18 -7.34 -5.78
N ASN A 75 -11.14 -7.81 -7.02
CA ASN A 75 -10.64 -9.14 -7.34
C ASN A 75 -9.15 -9.05 -7.68
N SER A 76 -8.32 -9.72 -6.90
CA SER A 76 -6.90 -9.92 -7.17
C SER A 76 -6.62 -11.41 -7.27
N ASN A 77 -6.26 -11.87 -8.48
CA ASN A 77 -5.84 -13.24 -8.77
C ASN A 77 -6.80 -14.35 -8.31
N GLY A 78 -8.11 -14.07 -8.31
CA GLY A 78 -9.15 -15.01 -7.89
C GLY A 78 -9.66 -14.77 -6.47
N ASN A 79 -8.94 -14.00 -5.66
CA ASN A 79 -9.36 -13.63 -4.31
C ASN A 79 -10.14 -12.32 -4.34
N TYR A 80 -11.25 -12.27 -3.60
CA TYR A 80 -12.05 -11.06 -3.42
C TYR A 80 -11.67 -10.39 -2.10
N TYR A 81 -11.33 -9.11 -2.19
CA TYR A 81 -11.03 -8.26 -1.05
C TYR A 81 -12.04 -7.13 -0.97
N VAL A 82 -12.47 -6.81 0.24
CA VAL A 82 -13.37 -5.70 0.52
C VAL A 82 -12.62 -4.67 1.35
N SER A 83 -12.53 -3.45 0.84
CA SER A 83 -11.99 -2.30 1.55
C SER A 83 -13.14 -1.39 1.94
N VAL A 84 -13.42 -1.30 3.24
CA VAL A 84 -14.38 -0.36 3.81
C VAL A 84 -13.62 0.90 4.19
N LEU A 85 -14.03 2.04 3.64
CA LEU A 85 -13.51 3.35 4.01
C LEU A 85 -14.45 3.96 5.06
N THR A 86 -13.92 4.21 6.24
CA THR A 86 -14.62 4.83 7.35
C THR A 86 -14.06 6.22 7.64
N GLU A 87 -14.91 7.08 8.19
CA GLU A 87 -14.60 8.39 8.73
C GLU A 87 -14.98 8.38 10.21
N PHE A 88 -14.10 8.90 11.04
CA PHE A 88 -14.29 8.98 12.48
C PHE A 88 -13.52 10.18 13.00
N GLU A 89 -13.99 10.73 14.11
CA GLU A 89 -13.29 11.78 14.84
C GLU A 89 -12.47 11.12 15.95
N LYS A 90 -11.23 11.60 16.13
CA LYS A 90 -10.35 11.12 17.20
C LYS A 90 -9.55 12.30 17.72
N GLU A 91 -9.65 12.54 19.01
CA GLU A 91 -8.79 13.48 19.70
C GLU A 91 -7.38 12.89 19.84
N ILE A 92 -6.39 13.61 19.33
CA ILE A 92 -4.99 13.20 19.35
C ILE A 92 -4.27 14.02 20.41
N GLN A 93 -3.96 13.39 21.54
CA GLN A 93 -3.14 14.00 22.59
C GLN A 93 -1.68 14.08 22.11
N LYS A 94 -1.13 15.30 22.09
CA LYS A 94 0.26 15.52 21.64
C LYS A 94 1.24 15.02 22.69
N VAL A 95 2.15 14.15 22.28
CA VAL A 95 3.25 13.67 23.12
C VAL A 95 4.45 14.60 22.96
N ALA A 96 5.05 15.02 24.06
CA ALA A 96 6.25 15.84 24.02
C ALA A 96 7.43 15.07 23.39
N SER A 97 8.18 15.75 22.52
CA SER A 97 9.25 15.15 21.73
C SER A 97 10.58 15.00 22.47
N LYS A 98 10.70 15.59 23.67
CA LYS A 98 11.99 15.82 24.34
C LYS A 98 12.69 14.56 24.86
N ASP A 99 11.96 13.45 25.06
CA ASP A 99 12.54 12.29 25.74
C ASP A 99 13.19 11.26 24.79
N LYS A 100 12.57 11.00 23.63
CA LYS A 100 12.99 9.92 22.71
C LYS A 100 12.84 10.33 21.25
N MET A 101 13.94 10.79 20.67
CA MET A 101 14.03 11.23 19.28
C MET A 101 15.06 10.41 18.53
N ILE A 102 14.77 10.06 17.27
CA ILE A 102 15.70 9.30 16.43
C ILE A 102 15.80 9.91 15.03
N GLY A 103 17.04 10.08 14.56
CA GLY A 103 17.35 10.40 13.18
C GLY A 103 17.46 9.11 12.37
N ILE A 104 16.87 9.10 11.18
CA ILE A 104 16.90 7.94 10.28
C ILE A 104 17.36 8.37 8.89
N ASP A 105 18.48 7.80 8.46
CA ASP A 105 19.07 8.02 7.15
C ASP A 105 18.81 6.83 6.23
N PHE A 106 18.51 7.12 4.97
CA PHE A 106 18.25 6.08 3.99
C PHE A 106 19.50 5.25 3.70
N SER A 107 19.35 3.93 3.75
CA SER A 107 20.37 2.98 3.33
C SER A 107 19.84 2.09 2.20
N MET A 108 20.62 1.99 1.13
CA MET A 108 20.25 1.16 -0.02
C MET A 108 20.39 -0.34 0.27
N SER A 109 21.30 -0.72 1.17
CA SER A 109 21.54 -2.11 1.56
C SER A 109 20.58 -2.61 2.64
N GLU A 110 20.20 -1.74 3.59
CA GLU A 110 19.58 -2.09 4.89
C GLU A 110 18.35 -1.21 5.22
N LEU A 111 17.65 -0.64 4.23
CA LEU A 111 16.54 0.33 4.37
C LEU A 111 16.91 1.65 5.04
N PHE A 112 17.41 1.62 6.28
CA PHE A 112 17.93 2.78 6.99
C PHE A 112 19.04 2.46 7.98
N VAL A 113 19.80 3.50 8.33
CA VAL A 113 20.68 3.55 9.50
C VAL A 113 20.16 4.66 10.43
N SER A 114 20.05 4.37 11.72
CA SER A 114 19.64 5.38 12.70
C SER A 114 20.81 6.04 13.41
N SER A 115 20.55 7.19 14.05
CA SER A 115 21.51 7.87 14.93
C SER A 115 21.99 7.01 16.11
N GLU A 116 21.23 5.98 16.49
CA GLU A 116 21.59 5.00 17.53
C GLU A 116 22.25 3.73 16.95
N ASN A 117 22.74 3.78 15.70
CA ASN A 117 23.32 2.65 14.98
C ASN A 117 22.36 1.46 14.73
N GLN A 118 21.05 1.66 14.87
CA GLN A 118 20.06 0.65 14.51
C GLN A 118 19.97 0.53 12.98
N ARG A 119 20.05 -0.70 12.48
CA ARG A 119 19.95 -1.02 11.05
C ARG A 119 18.73 -1.89 10.79
N ALA A 120 17.99 -1.58 9.73
CA ALA A 120 16.78 -2.30 9.39
C ALA A 120 17.03 -3.33 8.28
N ASP A 121 17.66 -4.45 8.59
CA ASP A 121 18.02 -5.46 7.57
C ASP A 121 16.81 -5.87 6.72
N TYR A 122 16.77 -5.37 5.48
CA TYR A 122 15.69 -5.65 4.55
C TYR A 122 16.03 -6.95 3.82
N PRO A 123 15.20 -8.01 3.95
CA PRO A 123 15.53 -9.34 3.40
C PRO A 123 15.64 -9.43 1.87
N LYS A 124 15.44 -8.32 1.13
CA LYS A 124 15.54 -8.25 -0.34
C LYS A 124 14.66 -9.30 -1.02
N TYR A 125 13.38 -9.37 -0.60
CA TYR A 125 12.41 -10.36 -1.08
C TYR A 125 12.33 -10.46 -2.61
N PHE A 126 12.45 -9.34 -3.31
CA PHE A 126 12.46 -9.34 -4.78
C PHE A 126 13.68 -10.07 -5.34
N ARG A 127 14.88 -9.83 -4.79
CA ARG A 127 16.12 -10.48 -5.25
C ARG A 127 16.10 -11.98 -5.03
N MET A 128 15.61 -12.43 -3.87
CA MET A 128 15.44 -13.86 -3.57
C MET A 128 14.56 -14.56 -4.61
N LEU A 129 13.48 -13.90 -5.04
CA LEU A 129 12.50 -14.45 -5.97
C LEU A 129 12.76 -14.08 -7.44
N GLU A 130 13.81 -13.30 -7.73
CA GLU A 130 14.10 -12.78 -9.05
C GLU A 130 14.40 -13.91 -10.05
N LYS A 131 15.19 -14.91 -9.64
CA LYS A 131 15.50 -16.08 -10.48
C LYS A 131 14.22 -16.82 -10.88
N LYS A 132 13.28 -17.00 -9.94
CA LYS A 132 11.98 -17.62 -10.19
C LYS A 132 11.11 -16.76 -11.10
N LEU A 133 11.08 -15.44 -10.88
CA LEU A 133 10.33 -14.50 -11.71
C LEU A 133 10.82 -14.48 -13.15
N LYS A 134 12.15 -14.45 -13.38
CA LYS A 134 12.77 -14.51 -14.71
C LYS A 134 12.38 -15.79 -15.45
N LYS A 135 12.43 -16.96 -14.80
CA LYS A 135 12.00 -18.23 -15.39
C LYS A 135 10.52 -18.19 -15.82
N LEU A 136 9.65 -17.65 -14.95
CA LEU A 136 8.22 -17.55 -15.26
C LEU A 136 7.95 -16.58 -16.43
N GLN A 137 8.66 -15.45 -16.48
CA GLN A 137 8.55 -14.47 -17.57
C GLN A 137 9.07 -15.02 -18.90
N LYS A 138 10.20 -15.74 -18.90
CA LYS A 138 10.74 -16.44 -20.09
C LYS A 138 9.77 -17.52 -20.61
N SER A 139 9.09 -18.22 -19.71
CA SER A 139 8.03 -19.16 -20.10
C SER A 139 6.80 -18.45 -20.69
N LEU A 140 6.45 -17.26 -20.19
CA LEU A 140 5.34 -16.47 -20.73
C LEU A 140 5.64 -15.97 -22.16
N SER A 141 6.85 -15.49 -22.42
CA SER A 141 7.22 -14.94 -23.73
C SER A 141 7.19 -15.99 -24.84
N ARG A 142 7.46 -17.25 -24.51
CA ARG A 142 7.38 -18.39 -25.45
C ARG A 142 5.96 -18.89 -25.72
N LYS A 143 4.96 -18.42 -24.96
CA LYS A 143 3.56 -18.87 -25.12
C LYS A 143 2.82 -17.97 -26.10
N VAL A 144 1.98 -18.57 -26.95
CA VAL A 144 1.08 -17.85 -27.86
C VAL A 144 0.21 -16.88 -27.06
N LYS A 145 0.32 -15.59 -27.38
CA LYS A 145 -0.38 -14.50 -26.71
C LYS A 145 -1.89 -14.77 -26.70
N PHE A 146 -2.54 -14.53 -25.57
CA PHE A 146 -3.99 -14.75 -25.36
C PHE A 146 -4.49 -16.20 -25.41
N SER A 147 -3.61 -17.20 -25.60
CA SER A 147 -4.00 -18.60 -25.41
C SER A 147 -4.36 -18.89 -23.94
N LYS A 148 -5.15 -19.96 -23.70
CA LYS A 148 -5.46 -20.44 -22.35
C LYS A 148 -4.18 -20.66 -21.51
N ASN A 149 -3.13 -21.19 -22.14
CA ASN A 149 -1.83 -21.42 -21.51
C ASN A 149 -1.08 -20.13 -21.15
N TRP A 150 -1.20 -19.08 -21.99
CA TRP A 150 -0.65 -17.76 -21.70
C TRP A 150 -1.33 -17.13 -20.49
N HIS A 151 -2.66 -17.19 -20.40
CA HIS A 151 -3.41 -16.69 -19.23
C HIS A 151 -3.04 -17.42 -17.94
N LYS A 152 -2.91 -18.76 -17.98
CA LYS A 152 -2.43 -19.57 -16.85
C LYS A 152 -1.05 -19.10 -16.37
N GLN A 153 -0.12 -18.88 -17.30
CA GLN A 153 1.24 -18.44 -16.96
C GLN A 153 1.27 -17.00 -16.41
N LYS A 154 0.50 -16.10 -17.00
CA LYS A 154 0.35 -14.71 -16.52
C LYS A 154 -0.19 -14.66 -15.09
N SER A 155 -1.15 -15.53 -14.76
CA SER A 155 -1.67 -15.67 -13.39
C SER A 155 -0.57 -16.09 -12.40
N LYS A 156 0.29 -17.06 -12.75
CA LYS A 156 1.43 -17.46 -11.91
C LYS A 156 2.39 -16.29 -11.62
N ILE A 157 2.72 -15.50 -12.65
CA ILE A 157 3.55 -14.30 -12.49
C ILE A 157 2.86 -13.28 -11.57
N SER A 158 1.56 -13.06 -11.76
CA SER A 158 0.80 -12.11 -10.95
C SER A 158 0.74 -12.52 -9.47
N LYS A 159 0.59 -13.82 -9.17
CA LYS A 159 0.63 -14.35 -7.81
C LYS A 159 2.00 -14.14 -7.16
N LEU A 160 3.09 -14.34 -7.90
CA LEU A 160 4.44 -14.12 -7.39
C LEU A 160 4.69 -12.63 -7.09
N HIS A 161 4.24 -11.72 -7.95
CA HIS A 161 4.30 -10.29 -7.66
C HIS A 161 3.46 -9.88 -6.45
N GLU A 162 2.26 -10.44 -6.30
CA GLU A 162 1.41 -10.22 -5.14
C GLU A 162 2.10 -10.68 -3.85
N TYR A 163 2.75 -11.85 -3.86
CA TYR A 163 3.54 -12.35 -2.75
C TYR A 163 4.67 -11.40 -2.37
N ILE A 164 5.53 -11.00 -3.32
CA ILE A 164 6.64 -10.06 -3.08
C ILE A 164 6.12 -8.74 -2.49
N LYS A 165 5.03 -8.21 -3.06
CA LYS A 165 4.39 -6.98 -2.57
C LYS A 165 3.90 -7.13 -1.13
N ASN A 166 3.28 -8.27 -0.80
CA ASN A 166 2.75 -8.54 0.53
C ASN A 166 3.87 -8.71 1.57
N CYS A 167 4.92 -9.48 1.27
CA CYS A 167 6.08 -9.64 2.16
C CYS A 167 6.74 -8.30 2.48
N ARG A 168 7.00 -7.48 1.45
CA ARG A 168 7.56 -6.14 1.65
C ARG A 168 6.65 -5.26 2.52
N ARG A 169 5.35 -5.26 2.21
CA ARG A 169 4.37 -4.46 2.97
C ARG A 169 4.30 -4.90 4.44
N ASP A 170 4.34 -6.20 4.71
CA ASP A 170 4.36 -6.76 6.06
C ASP A 170 5.59 -6.29 6.84
N PHE A 171 6.78 -6.45 6.26
CA PHE A 171 8.04 -5.96 6.84
C PHE A 171 7.97 -4.47 7.19
N LEU A 172 7.57 -3.64 6.21
CA LEU A 172 7.48 -2.18 6.41
C LEU A 172 6.45 -1.80 7.49
N HIS A 173 5.31 -2.50 7.57
CA HIS A 173 4.32 -2.24 8.61
C HIS A 173 4.82 -2.64 10.00
N LYS A 174 5.52 -3.76 10.14
CA LYS A 174 6.08 -4.19 11.43
C LYS A 174 7.14 -3.21 11.90
N LEU A 175 8.06 -2.84 11.00
CA LEU A 175 9.14 -1.91 11.32
C LEU A 175 8.63 -0.51 11.69
N SER A 176 7.73 0.06 10.87
CA SER A 176 7.15 1.37 11.17
C SER A 176 6.32 1.36 12.45
N LYS A 177 5.69 0.22 12.82
CA LYS A 177 4.98 0.07 14.10
C LYS A 177 5.98 0.11 15.26
N LYS A 178 7.05 -0.71 15.19
CA LYS A 178 8.10 -0.77 16.21
C LYS A 178 8.70 0.61 16.49
N LEU A 179 9.02 1.37 15.44
CA LEU A 179 9.57 2.72 15.59
C LEU A 179 8.55 3.70 16.18
N SER A 180 7.30 3.67 15.70
CA SER A 180 6.25 4.57 16.22
C SER A 180 5.91 4.31 17.69
N GLU A 181 6.14 3.09 18.18
CA GLU A 181 5.94 2.73 19.59
C GLU A 181 7.16 3.14 20.44
N ALA A 182 8.38 2.89 19.94
CA ALA A 182 9.62 3.12 20.68
C ALA A 182 10.01 4.60 20.85
N TYR A 183 9.77 5.43 19.83
CA TYR A 183 10.23 6.83 19.79
C TYR A 183 9.05 7.81 19.78
N ASN A 184 9.24 9.01 20.30
CA ASN A 184 8.25 10.10 20.35
C ASN A 184 8.41 11.10 19.20
N ALA A 185 9.60 11.18 18.62
CA ALA A 185 9.88 11.94 17.42
C ALA A 185 10.79 11.15 16.48
N VAL A 186 10.51 11.22 15.18
CA VAL A 186 11.38 10.66 14.15
C VAL A 186 11.72 11.75 13.14
N VAL A 187 13.02 11.90 12.88
CA VAL A 187 13.59 12.80 11.89
C VAL A 187 14.10 12.01 10.70
N VAL A 188 13.81 12.51 9.51
CA VAL A 188 14.22 11.88 8.25
C VAL A 188 14.68 12.95 7.26
N GLU A 189 15.74 12.66 6.50
CA GLU A 189 16.11 13.49 5.34
C GLU A 189 15.04 13.44 4.22
N ASP A 190 14.66 14.59 3.66
CA ASP A 190 13.79 14.62 2.47
C ASP A 190 14.58 14.25 1.20
N LEU A 191 14.66 12.95 0.96
CA LEU A 191 15.35 12.42 -0.20
C LEU A 191 14.44 12.41 -1.43
N ASN A 192 14.94 12.92 -2.55
CA ASN A 192 14.28 12.81 -3.84
C ASN A 192 14.40 11.39 -4.41
N MET A 193 13.60 10.48 -3.84
CA MET A 193 13.55 9.07 -4.23
C MET A 193 13.19 8.86 -5.70
N LYS A 194 12.40 9.77 -6.29
CA LYS A 194 12.06 9.70 -7.71
C LYS A 194 13.30 9.93 -8.56
N GLY A 195 14.07 10.97 -8.25
CA GLY A 195 15.36 11.25 -8.88
C GLY A 195 16.31 10.06 -8.74
N MET A 196 16.52 9.58 -7.51
CA MET A 196 17.40 8.44 -7.23
C MET A 196 16.98 7.15 -7.96
N SER A 197 15.68 6.92 -8.12
CA SER A 197 15.17 5.74 -8.83
C SER A 197 15.44 5.78 -10.34
N GLN A 198 15.61 6.98 -10.91
CA GLN A 198 15.85 7.21 -12.32
C GLN A 198 17.35 7.23 -12.65
N THR A 199 18.21 7.35 -11.65
CA THR A 199 19.67 7.34 -11.83
C THR A 199 20.17 5.91 -12.12
N LEU A 200 20.71 5.75 -13.33
CA LEU A 200 21.49 4.64 -13.92
C LEU A 200 21.25 3.22 -13.35
N ASN A 201 21.77 2.89 -12.16
CA ASN A 201 21.81 1.51 -11.64
C ASN A 201 20.97 1.26 -10.37
N PHE A 202 20.30 2.29 -9.84
CA PHE A 202 19.69 2.21 -8.51
C PHE A 202 18.19 1.92 -8.51
N GLY A 203 17.52 2.07 -9.65
CA GLY A 203 16.06 1.93 -9.74
C GLY A 203 15.51 0.61 -9.19
N LYS A 204 16.22 -0.50 -9.38
CA LYS A 204 15.80 -1.81 -8.83
C LYS A 204 15.92 -1.87 -7.32
N SER A 205 17.04 -1.43 -6.76
CA SER A 205 17.28 -1.47 -5.31
C SER A 205 16.39 -0.47 -4.58
N VAL A 206 16.26 0.75 -5.10
CA VAL A 206 15.35 1.79 -4.58
C VAL A 206 13.89 1.32 -4.62
N GLY A 207 13.49 0.76 -5.77
CA GLY A 207 12.13 0.26 -5.98
C GLY A 207 11.79 -0.95 -5.12
N ASP A 208 12.76 -1.81 -4.79
CA ASP A 208 12.56 -2.95 -3.90
C ASP A 208 12.44 -2.49 -2.43
N ASN A 209 13.32 -1.59 -1.99
CA ASN A 209 13.41 -1.14 -0.59
C ASN A 209 12.11 -0.52 -0.06
N GLY A 210 11.38 0.24 -0.90
CA GLY A 210 10.06 0.76 -0.55
C GLY A 210 10.07 1.93 0.45
N TRP A 211 11.17 2.68 0.52
CA TRP A 211 11.37 3.83 1.43
C TRP A 211 10.20 4.82 1.47
N GLY A 212 9.70 5.28 0.31
CA GLY A 212 8.57 6.23 0.30
C GLY A 212 7.28 5.63 0.90
N MET A 213 7.09 4.32 0.80
CA MET A 213 5.97 3.62 1.44
C MET A 213 6.20 3.50 2.96
N PHE A 214 7.44 3.25 3.37
CA PHE A 214 7.85 3.25 4.78
C PHE A 214 7.63 4.60 5.45
N LEU A 215 8.11 5.71 4.86
CA LEU A 215 7.94 7.05 5.42
C LEU A 215 6.47 7.42 5.59
N ARG A 216 5.66 7.17 4.55
CA ARG A 216 4.21 7.39 4.65
C ARG A 216 3.59 6.57 5.79
N MET A 217 4.06 5.34 5.99
CA MET A 217 3.56 4.50 7.09
C MET A 217 3.96 5.01 8.45
N LEU A 218 5.19 5.49 8.59
CA LEU A 218 5.71 6.03 9.82
C LEU A 218 5.00 7.34 10.18
N GLU A 219 4.85 8.24 9.21
CA GLU A 219 4.14 9.51 9.33
C GLU A 219 2.72 9.33 9.86
N TYR A 220 1.86 8.52 9.19
CA TYR A 220 0.48 8.38 9.66
C TYR A 220 0.38 7.70 11.03
N LYS A 221 1.32 6.81 11.38
CA LYS A 221 1.32 6.11 12.68
C LYS A 221 1.74 7.03 13.81
N LEU A 222 2.80 7.82 13.61
CA LEU A 222 3.24 8.82 14.56
C LEU A 222 2.13 9.86 14.78
N MET A 223 1.55 10.37 13.68
CA MET A 223 0.41 11.27 13.74
C MET A 223 -0.75 10.68 14.56
N PHE A 224 -1.10 9.40 14.34
CA PHE A 224 -2.20 8.74 15.06
C PHE A 224 -1.93 8.55 16.57
N LEU A 225 -0.67 8.60 16.99
CA LEU A 225 -0.21 8.53 18.37
C LEU A 225 0.11 9.93 18.95
N GLY A 226 -0.11 11.02 18.19
CA GLY A 226 0.22 12.37 18.63
C GLY A 226 1.71 12.67 18.72
N LYS A 227 2.53 11.85 18.06
CA LYS A 227 3.98 11.92 17.99
C LYS A 227 4.44 12.70 16.76
N GLN A 228 5.68 13.17 16.77
CA GLN A 228 6.20 14.04 15.71
C GLN A 228 6.93 13.25 14.62
N PHE A 229 6.67 13.61 13.36
CA PHE A 229 7.42 13.18 12.20
C PHE A 229 7.96 14.42 11.50
N LEU A 230 9.28 14.55 11.42
CA LEU A 230 9.96 15.70 10.86
C LEU A 230 10.75 15.28 9.63
N LYS A 231 10.58 16.03 8.55
CA LYS A 231 11.42 15.93 7.37
C LYS A 231 12.32 17.15 7.32
N ILE A 232 13.62 16.91 7.18
CA ILE A 232 14.61 17.98 7.07
C ILE A 232 15.14 17.97 5.64
N ASP A 233 15.14 19.15 5.02
CA ASP A 233 15.78 19.33 3.73
C ASP A 233 17.30 19.22 3.91
N LYS A 234 17.93 18.58 2.93
CA LYS A 234 19.38 18.40 2.91
C LYS A 234 20.07 19.68 2.45
#